data_AF-A0A0G4FRC2-F1
#
_entry.id   AF-A0A0G4FRC2-F1
#
_cell.length_a   1.000
_cell.length_b   1.000
_cell.length_c   1.000
_cell.angle_alpha   90.00
_cell.angle_beta   90.00
_cell.angle_gamma   90.00
#
_symmetry.space_group_name_H-M   'P 1'
#
loop_
_entity.id
_entity.type
_entity.pdbx_description
1 polymer ?
#
loop_
_entity_poly.entity_id
_entity_poly.type
_entity_poly.pdbx_seq_one_letter_code
_entity_poly.pdbx_strand_id
1 'polypeptide(L)'
;MRGVDAAKRLVAELEKRTLIVNRLITASGGQLTVTEPLDGEIEVNVGGTVLCVPRKPLLLPGVSDSFIAYLLLHHLDGLPKDTEGRPFLDADPIYIDWLFNEIANVGAADAQAETHEIKLTGDHSTDVSFLFWHELLFNNKTQLNTNGQDGQQTATPDPHDTNTLLAALSHSSANLTKAFKQVMDEHQQLLKFHRVMGPFLKSADGQGDEIKSVRVMGRTVSTTEATLAFIGTDKRLYTTFDNIEAISCISPAHFMKVVDFARRQRVASVGGIVKPPTAPNQRQLTTDCGMYGLTMADFHKPLLWADELQWIIDNIGKGNVTTTLLFKSSRDTFAYASFLNKVAYKSGLLFAIRDGDTHRFGAFIDGELTPPDDPRQTSGRYKVPLFLYSLSGAFDALTKIEIPGEGQVVDVAVTQGVVPNLEGWPAGRVRIGRYSGVLWLGTSQPGPVPDLSSCQQWIKEGELPDGYNGEINTRGNGTLAQSHNFTCDEMEVYHVEVNGA
;
A
#
# COMPACT_ATOMS: atom_id res chain seq x y z
N MET A 1 28.89 -5.95 32.26
CA MET A 1 28.26 -7.14 31.63
C MET A 1 27.02 -6.78 30.80
N ARG A 2 26.03 -6.03 31.30
CA ARG A 2 24.80 -5.70 30.53
C ARG A 2 25.00 -5.05 29.14
N GLY A 3 26.02 -4.21 28.95
CA GLY A 3 26.26 -3.55 27.66
C GLY A 3 26.82 -4.47 26.55
N VAL A 4 27.60 -5.48 26.90
CA VAL A 4 28.18 -6.43 25.93
C VAL A 4 27.11 -7.39 25.41
N ASP A 5 26.18 -7.81 26.27
CA ASP A 5 25.06 -8.67 25.86
C ASP A 5 24.05 -7.92 24.99
N ALA A 6 23.81 -6.63 25.27
CA ALA A 6 22.99 -5.76 24.41
C ALA A 6 23.63 -5.56 23.03
N ALA A 7 24.94 -5.29 22.96
CA ALA A 7 25.66 -5.15 21.70
C ALA A 7 25.66 -6.45 20.87
N LYS A 8 25.85 -7.60 21.51
CA LYS A 8 25.76 -8.91 20.83
C LYS A 8 24.36 -9.18 20.25
N ARG A 9 23.30 -8.82 20.97
CA ARG A 9 21.92 -8.93 20.48
C ARG A 9 21.66 -8.02 19.27
N LEU A 10 22.16 -6.77 19.33
CA LEU A 10 22.05 -5.82 18.21
C LEU A 10 22.77 -6.32 16.96
N VAL A 11 23.98 -6.90 17.10
CA VAL A 11 24.72 -7.48 15.96
C VAL A 11 23.97 -8.68 15.37
N ALA A 12 23.49 -9.60 16.19
CA ALA A 12 22.75 -10.76 15.70
C ALA A 12 21.44 -10.37 15.00
N GLU A 13 20.73 -9.36 15.50
CA GLU A 13 19.53 -8.84 14.84
C GLU A 13 19.85 -8.12 13.53
N LEU A 14 20.97 -7.39 13.48
CA LEU A 14 21.45 -6.73 12.26
C LEU A 14 21.78 -7.77 11.17
N GLU A 15 22.53 -8.83 11.51
CA GLU A 15 22.84 -9.94 10.59
C GLU A 15 21.56 -10.61 10.07
N LYS A 16 20.60 -10.87 10.98
CA LYS A 16 19.30 -11.45 10.61
C LYS A 16 18.53 -10.56 9.64
N ARG A 17 18.48 -9.24 9.88
CA ARG A 17 17.76 -8.30 9.00
C ARG A 17 18.44 -8.09 7.66
N THR A 18 19.78 -8.01 7.63
CA THR A 18 20.53 -7.99 6.37
C THR A 18 20.28 -9.25 5.54
N LEU A 19 20.18 -10.43 6.18
CA LEU A 19 19.82 -11.66 5.48
C LEU A 19 18.40 -11.61 4.91
N ILE A 20 17.43 -11.05 5.64
CA ILE A 20 16.05 -10.88 5.16
C ILE A 20 16.01 -9.94 3.96
N VAL A 21 16.71 -8.79 4.03
CA VAL A 21 16.84 -7.83 2.92
C VAL A 21 17.42 -8.49 1.67
N ASN A 22 18.55 -9.19 1.82
CA ASN A 22 19.19 -9.90 0.70
C ASN A 22 18.26 -10.97 0.10
N ARG A 23 17.57 -11.74 0.95
CA ARG A 23 16.61 -12.75 0.50
C ARG A 23 15.43 -12.13 -0.26
N LEU A 24 14.88 -11.00 0.21
CA LEU A 24 13.80 -10.29 -0.48
C LEU A 24 14.24 -9.87 -1.88
N ILE A 25 15.41 -9.24 -1.99
CA ILE A 25 15.97 -8.80 -3.28
C ILE A 25 16.17 -10.00 -4.20
N THR A 26 16.83 -11.06 -3.75
CA THR A 26 17.14 -12.21 -4.61
C THR A 26 15.89 -13.01 -4.99
N ALA A 27 14.93 -13.18 -4.06
CA ALA A 27 13.69 -13.93 -4.33
C ALA A 27 12.81 -13.26 -5.40
N SER A 28 12.90 -11.93 -5.53
CA SER A 28 12.18 -11.18 -6.54
C SER A 28 13.00 -10.93 -7.82
N GLY A 29 14.08 -11.68 -8.06
CA GLY A 29 14.94 -11.51 -9.23
C GLY A 29 15.77 -10.22 -9.24
N GLY A 30 16.03 -9.65 -8.07
CA GLY A 30 16.83 -8.44 -7.89
C GLY A 30 18.33 -8.68 -7.82
N GLN A 31 19.09 -7.66 -8.22
CA GLN A 31 20.55 -7.62 -8.17
C GLN A 31 21.03 -6.41 -7.36
N LEU A 32 21.89 -6.67 -6.38
CA LEU A 32 22.47 -5.65 -5.48
C LEU A 32 23.43 -4.69 -6.20
N THR A 33 23.93 -5.05 -7.37
CA THR A 33 24.89 -4.27 -8.16
C THR A 33 24.49 -4.29 -9.63
N VAL A 34 24.57 -3.13 -10.29
CA VAL A 34 24.39 -3.04 -11.74
C VAL A 34 25.60 -3.71 -12.41
N THR A 35 25.40 -4.89 -13.01
CA THR A 35 26.49 -5.67 -13.62
C THR A 35 26.72 -5.34 -15.10
N GLU A 36 25.79 -4.64 -15.75
CA GLU A 36 25.87 -4.32 -17.17
C GLU A 36 26.55 -2.96 -17.45
N PRO A 37 27.15 -2.78 -18.64
CA PRO A 37 27.81 -1.53 -19.03
C PRO A 37 26.86 -0.32 -18.95
N LEU A 38 27.34 0.76 -18.31
CA LEU A 38 26.57 2.00 -18.10
C LEU A 38 26.30 2.78 -19.40
N ASP A 39 27.08 2.55 -20.45
CA ASP A 39 26.92 3.18 -21.77
C ASP A 39 25.86 2.48 -22.64
N GLY A 40 25.16 1.47 -22.12
CA GLY A 40 24.11 0.73 -22.83
C GLY A 40 22.71 1.31 -22.66
N GLU A 41 21.78 0.76 -23.44
CA GLU A 41 20.34 0.99 -23.32
C GLU A 41 19.65 -0.25 -22.72
N ILE A 42 18.52 -0.02 -22.04
CA ILE A 42 17.64 -1.09 -21.57
C ILE A 42 16.43 -1.12 -22.52
N GLU A 43 16.22 -2.25 -23.18
CA GLU A 43 15.04 -2.51 -24.01
C GLU A 43 13.94 -3.16 -23.15
N VAL A 44 12.74 -2.56 -23.13
CA VAL A 44 11.59 -3.02 -22.33
C VAL A 44 10.34 -3.06 -23.20
N ASN A 45 9.58 -4.14 -23.14
CA ASN A 45 8.25 -4.21 -23.75
C ASN A 45 7.22 -3.62 -22.77
N VAL A 46 6.67 -2.45 -23.10
CA VAL A 46 5.68 -1.77 -22.29
C VAL A 46 4.32 -1.89 -22.96
N GLY A 47 3.42 -2.68 -22.38
CA GLY A 47 2.05 -2.80 -22.86
C GLY A 47 1.92 -3.23 -24.35
N GLY A 48 2.94 -3.86 -24.93
CA GLY A 48 3.00 -4.26 -26.35
C GLY A 48 3.85 -3.36 -27.25
N THR A 49 4.41 -2.27 -26.71
CA THR A 49 5.34 -1.37 -27.41
C THR A 49 6.74 -1.54 -26.84
N VAL A 50 7.72 -1.79 -27.70
CA VAL A 50 9.11 -1.92 -27.28
C VAL A 50 9.76 -0.54 -27.21
N LEU A 51 10.31 -0.18 -26.05
CA LEU A 51 10.90 1.11 -25.76
C LEU A 51 12.32 0.93 -25.22
N CYS A 52 13.18 1.92 -25.44
CA CYS A 52 14.56 1.94 -24.95
C CYS A 52 14.77 3.11 -23.99
N VAL A 53 15.58 2.90 -22.95
CA VAL A 53 16.05 3.96 -22.05
C VAL A 53 17.55 3.86 -21.84
N PRO A 54 18.30 4.98 -21.90
CA PRO A 54 19.73 4.97 -21.61
C PRO A 54 19.98 4.67 -20.12
N ARG A 55 21.00 3.84 -19.82
CA ARG A 55 21.32 3.46 -18.43
C ARG A 55 21.92 4.60 -17.62
N LYS A 56 22.88 5.32 -18.19
CA LYS A 56 23.60 6.39 -17.47
C LYS A 56 22.64 7.43 -16.84
N PRO A 57 21.62 7.96 -17.54
CA PRO A 57 20.71 8.94 -16.93
C PRO A 57 19.85 8.40 -15.79
N LEU A 58 19.61 7.08 -15.72
CA LEU A 58 18.92 6.47 -14.58
C LEU A 58 19.71 6.57 -13.27
N LEU A 59 21.03 6.78 -13.34
CA LEU A 59 21.90 6.95 -12.17
C LEU A 59 22.06 8.42 -11.75
N LEU A 60 21.53 9.38 -12.53
CA LEU A 60 21.71 10.80 -12.24
C LEU A 60 20.81 11.28 -11.09
N PRO A 61 21.22 12.34 -10.36
CA PRO A 61 20.40 12.97 -9.34
C PRO A 61 19.03 13.39 -9.88
N GLY A 62 17.98 13.14 -9.10
CA GLY A 62 16.58 13.42 -9.48
C GLY A 62 15.87 12.29 -10.22
N VAL A 63 16.62 11.32 -10.77
CA VAL A 63 16.08 10.12 -11.42
C VAL A 63 16.38 8.86 -10.61
N SER A 64 17.62 8.71 -10.13
CA SER A 64 18.12 7.50 -9.44
C SER A 64 17.36 7.08 -8.19
N ASP A 65 16.71 8.02 -7.53
CA ASP A 65 15.88 7.76 -6.36
C ASP A 65 14.46 7.30 -6.73
N SER A 66 14.06 7.30 -8.00
CA SER A 66 12.71 6.88 -8.40
C SER A 66 12.55 5.35 -8.42
N PHE A 67 11.34 4.87 -8.17
CA PHE A 67 11.02 3.44 -8.25
C PHE A 67 11.26 2.86 -9.64
N ILE A 68 10.99 3.61 -10.71
CA ILE A 68 11.28 3.16 -12.07
C ILE A 68 12.78 2.99 -12.33
N ALA A 69 13.62 3.93 -11.86
CA ALA A 69 15.06 3.79 -12.00
C ALA A 69 15.56 2.58 -11.22
N TYR A 70 15.11 2.42 -9.98
CA TYR A 70 15.49 1.28 -9.15
C TYR A 70 15.01 -0.05 -9.74
N LEU A 71 13.78 -0.12 -10.27
CA LEU A 71 13.24 -1.29 -10.96
C LEU A 71 14.11 -1.68 -12.16
N LEU A 72 14.41 -0.71 -13.03
CA LEU A 72 15.13 -0.96 -14.28
C LEU A 72 16.63 -1.20 -14.07
N LEU A 73 17.23 -0.69 -12.99
CA LEU A 73 18.64 -0.94 -12.69
C LEU A 73 18.87 -2.23 -11.90
N HIS A 74 17.93 -2.59 -11.02
CA HIS A 74 18.15 -3.65 -10.03
C HIS A 74 17.20 -4.82 -10.14
N HIS A 75 16.06 -4.72 -10.82
CA HIS A 75 15.00 -5.73 -10.79
C HIS A 75 14.47 -6.14 -12.18
N LEU A 76 15.25 -5.91 -13.26
CA LEU A 76 14.88 -6.30 -14.63
C LEU A 76 14.52 -7.78 -14.76
N ASP A 77 15.30 -8.68 -14.15
CA ASP A 77 15.05 -10.13 -14.22
C ASP A 77 13.82 -10.57 -13.42
N GLY A 78 13.39 -9.73 -12.49
CA GLY A 78 12.15 -9.88 -11.73
C GLY A 78 10.90 -9.62 -12.58
N LEU A 79 11.00 -8.94 -13.73
CA LEU A 79 9.85 -8.68 -14.60
C LEU A 79 9.53 -9.90 -15.50
N PRO A 80 8.24 -10.19 -15.77
CA PRO A 80 7.84 -11.14 -16.80
C PRO A 80 8.58 -10.89 -18.12
N LYS A 81 8.84 -11.94 -18.91
CA LYS A 81 9.57 -11.81 -20.18
C LYS A 81 8.64 -12.13 -21.34
N ASP A 82 8.67 -11.30 -22.38
CA ASP A 82 7.93 -11.55 -23.62
C ASP A 82 8.54 -12.71 -24.43
N THR A 83 7.92 -13.02 -25.58
CA THR A 83 8.35 -14.14 -26.43
C THR A 83 9.77 -13.99 -26.99
N GLU A 84 10.32 -12.77 -26.99
CA GLU A 84 11.70 -12.47 -27.42
C GLU A 84 12.67 -12.41 -26.21
N GLY A 85 12.18 -12.68 -25.01
CA GLY A 85 12.97 -12.65 -23.78
C GLY A 85 13.15 -11.24 -23.19
N ARG A 86 12.45 -10.23 -23.72
CA ARG A 86 12.52 -8.86 -23.23
C ARG A 86 11.70 -8.71 -21.95
N PRO A 87 12.18 -7.95 -20.95
CA PRO A 87 11.39 -7.64 -19.76
C PRO A 87 10.12 -6.89 -20.16
N PHE A 88 9.01 -7.25 -19.51
CA PHE A 88 7.68 -6.72 -19.77
C PHE A 88 7.22 -5.84 -18.60
N LEU A 89 6.80 -4.62 -18.93
CA LEU A 89 6.20 -3.69 -17.98
C LEU A 89 4.72 -3.49 -18.33
N ASP A 90 3.84 -3.94 -17.45
CA ASP A 90 2.38 -3.84 -17.63
C ASP A 90 1.87 -2.43 -17.27
N ALA A 91 2.27 -1.43 -18.06
CA ALA A 91 1.95 -0.01 -17.88
C ALA A 91 1.43 0.63 -19.18
N ASP A 92 1.08 1.92 -19.12
CA ASP A 92 0.73 2.69 -20.32
C ASP A 92 1.99 3.02 -21.14
N PRO A 93 2.14 2.48 -22.38
CA PRO A 93 3.30 2.79 -23.20
C PRO A 93 3.42 4.27 -23.57
N ILE A 94 2.33 5.02 -23.63
CA ILE A 94 2.37 6.45 -23.98
C ILE A 94 3.06 7.26 -22.88
N TYR A 95 2.71 6.96 -21.62
CA TYR A 95 3.35 7.58 -20.47
C TYR A 95 4.83 7.18 -20.35
N ILE A 96 5.15 5.89 -20.51
CA ILE A 96 6.54 5.42 -20.36
C ILE A 96 7.44 5.95 -21.46
N ASP A 97 6.96 6.04 -22.70
CA ASP A 97 7.70 6.67 -23.80
C ASP A 97 8.02 8.14 -23.49
N TRP A 98 7.03 8.90 -23.00
CA TRP A 98 7.28 10.27 -22.54
C TRP A 98 8.33 10.31 -21.41
N LEU A 99 8.20 9.46 -20.40
CA LEU A 99 9.13 9.43 -19.27
C LEU A 99 10.56 9.08 -19.70
N PHE A 100 10.73 8.11 -20.61
CA PHE A 100 12.04 7.72 -21.11
C PHE A 100 12.71 8.85 -21.92
N ASN A 101 11.93 9.60 -22.70
CA ASN A 101 12.41 10.81 -23.36
C ASN A 101 12.86 11.88 -22.35
N GLU A 102 12.10 12.09 -21.27
CA GLU A 102 12.50 13.02 -20.20
C GLU A 102 13.77 12.57 -19.48
N ILE A 103 13.94 11.27 -19.22
CA ILE A 103 15.17 10.71 -18.64
C ILE A 103 16.36 10.91 -19.60
N ALA A 104 16.17 10.74 -20.90
CA ALA A 104 17.21 11.04 -21.89
C ALA A 104 17.58 12.54 -21.89
N ASN A 105 16.61 13.44 -21.72
CA ASN A 105 16.85 14.89 -21.58
C ASN A 105 17.67 15.23 -20.33
N VAL A 106 17.48 14.52 -19.20
CA VAL A 106 18.36 14.63 -18.02
C VAL A 106 19.81 14.27 -18.39
N GLY A 107 20.01 13.20 -19.14
CA GLY A 107 21.34 12.81 -19.62
C GLY A 107 21.98 13.85 -20.54
N ALA A 108 21.19 14.44 -21.44
CA ALA A 108 21.66 15.49 -22.35
C ALA A 108 22.04 16.77 -21.60
N ALA A 109 21.24 17.18 -20.60
CA ALA A 109 21.53 18.33 -19.76
C ALA A 109 22.80 18.11 -18.91
N ASP A 110 22.96 16.93 -18.29
CA ASP A 110 24.17 16.59 -17.53
C ASP A 110 25.44 16.68 -18.38
N ALA A 111 25.39 16.19 -19.63
CA ALA A 111 26.50 16.31 -20.58
C ALA A 111 26.85 17.77 -20.94
N GLN A 112 25.90 18.69 -20.76
CA GLN A 112 26.07 20.14 -20.98
C GLN A 112 26.35 20.90 -19.67
N ALA A 113 26.49 20.20 -18.54
CA ALA A 113 26.56 20.78 -17.20
C ALA A 113 25.34 21.65 -16.83
N GLU A 114 24.18 21.30 -17.37
CA GLU A 114 22.87 21.88 -17.06
C GLU A 114 22.03 20.91 -16.22
N THR A 115 20.91 21.39 -15.68
CA THR A 115 19.95 20.57 -14.93
C THR A 115 18.63 20.50 -15.66
N HIS A 116 18.08 19.30 -15.83
CA HIS A 116 16.73 19.08 -16.34
C HIS A 116 15.86 18.46 -15.25
N GLU A 117 14.69 19.05 -15.02
CA GLU A 117 13.75 18.55 -14.02
C GLU A 117 12.56 17.88 -14.71
N ILE A 118 12.33 16.60 -14.39
CA ILE A 118 11.20 15.85 -14.95
C ILE A 118 9.93 16.26 -14.20
N LYS A 119 9.05 16.99 -14.88
CA LYS A 119 7.75 17.41 -14.37
C LYS A 119 6.67 17.25 -15.44
N LEU A 120 5.49 16.83 -15.02
CA LEU A 120 4.30 16.86 -15.87
C LEU A 120 3.96 18.30 -16.23
N THR A 121 3.91 18.61 -17.52
CA THR A 121 3.56 19.93 -18.05
C THR A 121 2.55 19.80 -19.19
N GLY A 122 1.87 20.90 -19.55
CA GLY A 122 0.87 20.91 -20.61
C GLY A 122 -0.24 19.88 -20.40
N ASP A 123 -0.62 19.18 -21.47
CA ASP A 123 -1.68 18.18 -21.46
C ASP A 123 -1.42 17.04 -20.48
N HIS A 124 -0.15 16.66 -20.27
CA HIS A 124 0.25 15.57 -19.38
C HIS A 124 -0.08 15.85 -17.90
N SER A 125 -0.12 17.13 -17.50
CA SER A 125 -0.44 17.52 -16.12
C SER A 125 -1.94 17.37 -15.77
N THR A 126 -2.78 17.11 -16.77
CA THR A 126 -4.23 16.91 -16.59
C THR A 126 -4.70 15.53 -17.03
N ASP A 127 -3.88 14.76 -17.75
CA ASP A 127 -4.20 13.39 -18.13
C ASP A 127 -4.11 12.46 -16.92
N VAL A 128 -5.20 11.73 -16.66
CA VAL A 128 -5.34 10.85 -15.49
C VAL A 128 -4.41 9.64 -15.52
N SER A 129 -4.00 9.17 -16.71
CA SER A 129 -3.03 8.08 -16.86
C SER A 129 -1.65 8.59 -16.46
N PHE A 130 -1.26 9.75 -16.99
CA PHE A 130 0.03 10.39 -16.68
C PHE A 130 0.16 10.70 -15.18
N LEU A 131 -0.86 11.30 -14.58
CA LEU A 131 -0.86 11.59 -13.14
C LEU A 131 -0.70 10.32 -12.30
N PHE A 132 -1.42 9.25 -12.65
CA PHE A 132 -1.35 7.98 -11.92
C PHE A 132 0.04 7.33 -12.03
N TRP A 133 0.55 7.18 -13.25
CA TRP A 133 1.83 6.49 -13.48
C TRP A 133 3.01 7.31 -13.00
N HIS A 134 2.97 8.64 -13.13
CA HIS A 134 4.01 9.52 -12.60
C HIS A 134 4.08 9.47 -11.07
N GLU A 135 2.93 9.44 -10.40
CA GLU A 135 2.90 9.23 -8.96
C GLU A 135 3.49 7.86 -8.58
N LEU A 136 3.02 6.79 -9.23
CA LEU A 136 3.40 5.41 -8.91
C LEU A 136 4.89 5.11 -9.17
N LEU A 137 5.40 5.52 -10.32
CA LEU A 137 6.70 5.08 -10.85
C LEU A 137 7.82 6.10 -10.62
N PHE A 138 7.52 7.40 -10.67
CA PHE A 138 8.55 8.44 -10.64
C PHE A 138 8.60 9.21 -9.30
N ASN A 139 7.46 9.63 -8.76
CA ASN A 139 7.38 10.37 -7.50
C ASN A 139 7.60 9.48 -6.27
N ASN A 140 7.27 8.18 -6.37
CA ASN A 140 7.66 7.24 -5.34
C ASN A 140 9.19 7.09 -5.34
N LYS A 141 9.80 7.60 -4.26
CA LYS A 141 11.26 7.59 -4.08
C LYS A 141 11.74 6.48 -3.15
N THR A 142 12.94 6.00 -3.42
CA THR A 142 13.76 5.09 -2.61
C THR A 142 15.10 5.75 -2.33
N GLN A 143 15.61 5.61 -1.11
CA GLN A 143 16.95 6.06 -0.72
C GLN A 143 17.90 4.87 -0.53
N LEU A 144 17.56 3.70 -1.10
CA LEU A 144 18.42 2.54 -1.10
C LEU A 144 19.74 2.92 -1.80
N ASN A 145 20.83 2.96 -1.03
CA ASN A 145 22.13 3.43 -1.50
C ASN A 145 22.60 2.61 -2.71
N THR A 146 22.64 3.25 -3.88
CA THR A 146 23.25 2.71 -5.10
C THR A 146 24.77 2.91 -5.15
N ASN A 147 25.37 3.54 -4.13
CA ASN A 147 26.81 3.73 -4.02
C ASN A 147 27.41 2.85 -2.92
N GLY A 148 27.91 1.69 -3.33
CA GLY A 148 28.89 0.95 -2.55
C GLY A 148 30.24 1.70 -2.54
N GLN A 149 30.93 1.59 -1.40
CA GLN A 149 32.33 1.98 -1.14
C GLN A 149 32.58 3.44 -0.73
N ASP A 150 32.49 3.69 0.58
CA ASP A 150 33.54 4.44 1.27
C ASP A 150 34.17 3.52 2.33
N GLY A 151 35.26 2.86 1.92
CA GLY A 151 36.12 2.11 2.82
C GLY A 151 36.87 3.07 3.73
N GLN A 152 36.28 3.44 4.86
CA GLN A 152 37.00 4.14 5.91
C GLN A 152 37.85 3.15 6.71
N GLN A 153 39.14 3.11 6.37
CA GLN A 153 40.21 2.49 7.13
C GLN A 153 40.10 2.92 8.60
N THR A 154 39.81 1.97 9.49
CA THR A 154 39.89 2.21 10.93
C THR A 154 41.32 1.94 11.40
N ALA A 155 42.02 3.01 11.76
CA ALA A 155 43.29 2.93 12.47
C ALA A 155 43.07 2.30 13.85
N THR A 156 43.90 1.31 14.19
CA THR A 156 43.93 0.62 15.49
C THR A 156 44.42 1.55 16.61
N PRO A 157 43.70 1.70 17.74
CA PRO A 157 44.20 2.46 18.89
C PRO A 157 45.03 1.60 19.87
N ASP A 158 46.03 2.26 20.47
CA ASP A 158 47.04 1.76 21.42
C ASP A 158 46.43 1.34 22.80
N PRO A 159 46.88 0.26 23.48
CA PRO A 159 46.09 -0.42 24.52
C PRO A 159 46.24 0.09 25.97
N HIS A 160 46.78 1.28 26.24
CA HIS A 160 47.19 1.66 27.61
C HIS A 160 46.47 2.85 28.29
N ASP A 161 45.18 3.10 27.99
CA ASP A 161 44.40 4.07 28.78
C ASP A 161 42.93 3.65 28.97
N THR A 162 42.52 3.46 30.23
CA THR A 162 41.18 3.00 30.63
C THR A 162 40.08 4.02 30.37
N ASN A 163 40.39 5.31 30.25
CA ASN A 163 39.40 6.32 29.84
C ASN A 163 39.12 6.26 28.32
N THR A 164 40.06 5.77 27.53
CA THR A 164 39.94 5.59 26.07
C THR A 164 39.05 4.39 25.71
N LEU A 165 39.00 3.36 26.56
CA LEU A 165 38.14 2.19 26.39
C LEU A 165 36.64 2.51 26.49
N LEU A 166 36.23 3.40 27.40
CA LEU A 166 34.83 3.77 27.58
C LEU A 166 34.33 4.69 26.45
N ALA A 167 35.21 5.58 25.96
CA ALA A 167 34.96 6.40 24.77
C ALA A 167 34.91 5.54 23.49
N ALA A 168 35.81 4.56 23.34
CA ALA A 168 35.81 3.63 22.22
C ALA A 168 34.56 2.72 22.20
N LEU A 169 34.12 2.24 23.37
CA LEU A 169 32.86 1.48 23.50
C LEU A 169 31.63 2.34 23.21
N SER A 170 31.62 3.60 23.65
CA SER A 170 30.51 4.53 23.37
C SER A 170 30.46 4.91 21.88
N HIS A 171 31.61 5.12 21.25
CA HIS A 171 31.72 5.38 19.81
C HIS A 171 31.32 4.14 18.99
N SER A 172 31.77 2.95 19.40
CA SER A 172 31.34 1.67 18.81
C SER A 172 29.85 1.42 18.97
N SER A 173 29.26 1.76 20.12
CA SER A 173 27.83 1.62 20.36
C SER A 173 27.03 2.63 19.53
N ALA A 174 27.47 3.89 19.41
CA ALA A 174 26.82 4.89 18.57
C ALA A 174 26.87 4.50 17.08
N ASN A 175 28.01 3.96 16.63
CA ASN A 175 28.17 3.45 15.26
C ASN A 175 27.28 2.22 15.00
N LEU A 176 27.18 1.29 15.95
CA LEU A 176 26.27 0.15 15.87
C LEU A 176 24.80 0.58 15.82
N THR A 177 24.40 1.53 16.67
CA THR A 177 23.03 2.07 16.65
C THR A 177 22.72 2.78 15.34
N LYS A 178 23.68 3.54 14.79
CA LYS A 178 23.55 4.19 13.48
C LYS A 178 23.41 3.16 12.35
N ALA A 179 24.26 2.14 12.33
CA ALA A 179 24.20 1.06 11.34
C ALA A 179 22.90 0.26 11.44
N PHE A 180 22.44 -0.02 12.66
CA PHE A 180 21.16 -0.68 12.89
C PHE A 180 19.99 0.16 12.36
N LYS A 181 19.96 1.46 12.70
CA LYS A 181 18.93 2.37 12.16
C LYS A 181 18.96 2.40 10.63
N GLN A 182 20.14 2.47 10.02
CA GLN A 182 20.27 2.46 8.57
C GLN A 182 19.73 1.16 7.96
N VAL A 183 20.08 -0.02 8.49
CA VAL A 183 19.56 -1.30 8.00
C VAL A 183 18.03 -1.39 8.18
N MET A 184 17.50 -0.83 9.27
CA MET A 184 16.06 -0.75 9.50
C MET A 184 15.36 0.14 8.46
N ASP A 185 15.93 1.33 8.20
CA ASP A 185 15.40 2.27 7.21
C ASP A 185 15.45 1.65 5.80
N GLU A 186 16.57 1.00 5.44
CA GLU A 186 16.73 0.26 4.17
C GLU A 186 15.73 -0.89 4.06
N HIS A 187 15.55 -1.67 5.13
CA HIS A 187 14.56 -2.76 5.17
C HIS A 187 13.13 -2.24 4.95
N GLN A 188 12.75 -1.14 5.61
CA GLN A 188 11.44 -0.52 5.44
C GLN A 188 11.25 0.03 4.02
N GLN A 189 12.27 0.66 3.44
CA GLN A 189 12.21 1.15 2.06
C GLN A 189 12.08 0.00 1.05
N LEU A 190 12.78 -1.11 1.27
CA LEU A 190 12.68 -2.28 0.41
C LEU A 190 11.29 -2.94 0.52
N LEU A 191 10.74 -3.03 1.73
CA LEU A 191 9.36 -3.49 1.92
C LEU A 191 8.36 -2.58 1.21
N LYS A 192 8.54 -1.25 1.31
CA LYS A 192 7.71 -0.28 0.57
C LYS A 192 7.83 -0.50 -0.94
N PHE A 193 9.05 -0.66 -1.45
CA PHE A 193 9.30 -0.92 -2.87
C PHE A 193 8.59 -2.20 -3.34
N HIS A 194 8.81 -3.34 -2.70
CA HIS A 194 8.16 -4.60 -3.10
C HIS A 194 6.64 -4.56 -2.97
N ARG A 195 6.12 -3.79 -2.01
CA ARG A 195 4.68 -3.60 -1.87
C ARG A 195 4.07 -2.85 -3.04
N VAL A 196 4.76 -1.83 -3.54
CA VAL A 196 4.28 -1.01 -4.67
C VAL A 196 4.58 -1.68 -6.02
N MET A 197 5.77 -2.27 -6.16
CA MET A 197 6.26 -2.85 -7.40
C MET A 197 5.94 -4.33 -7.58
N GLY A 198 5.50 -5.01 -6.52
CA GLY A 198 5.10 -6.42 -6.55
C GLY A 198 4.17 -6.78 -7.72
N PRO A 199 3.13 -5.98 -8.06
CA PRO A 199 2.27 -6.27 -9.21
C PRO A 199 2.98 -6.31 -10.58
N PHE A 200 4.19 -5.77 -10.71
CA PHE A 200 4.96 -5.83 -11.96
C PHE A 200 5.96 -6.98 -11.97
N LEU A 201 6.31 -7.51 -10.80
CA LEU A 201 7.28 -8.58 -10.63
C LEU A 201 6.60 -9.94 -10.83
N LYS A 202 7.38 -10.94 -11.25
CA LYS A 202 6.92 -12.33 -11.37
C LYS A 202 6.39 -12.83 -10.04
N SER A 203 5.27 -13.53 -10.09
CA SER A 203 4.77 -14.26 -8.94
C SER A 203 5.73 -15.40 -8.58
N ALA A 204 5.83 -15.72 -7.29
CA ALA A 204 6.68 -16.80 -6.80
C ALA A 204 6.25 -18.18 -7.34
N ASP A 205 4.97 -18.35 -7.67
CA ASP A 205 4.38 -19.54 -8.28
C ASP A 205 4.27 -19.46 -9.81
N GLY A 206 4.68 -18.33 -10.42
CA GLY A 206 4.56 -18.04 -11.85
C GLY A 206 3.12 -17.84 -12.34
N GLN A 207 2.13 -17.83 -11.45
CA GLN A 207 0.73 -17.67 -11.84
C GLN A 207 0.42 -16.20 -12.18
N GLY A 208 -0.22 -15.97 -13.33
CA GLY A 208 -0.62 -14.63 -13.77
C GLY A 208 0.46 -13.83 -14.49
N ASP A 209 1.69 -14.36 -14.60
CA ASP A 209 2.82 -13.71 -15.27
C ASP A 209 2.75 -13.82 -16.81
N GLU A 210 1.82 -14.62 -17.34
CA GLU A 210 1.67 -14.80 -18.78
C GLU A 210 1.29 -13.46 -19.45
N ILE A 211 2.05 -13.10 -20.49
CA ILE A 211 1.79 -11.90 -21.29
C ILE A 211 0.81 -12.29 -22.40
N LYS A 212 -0.37 -11.68 -22.36
CA LYS A 212 -1.40 -11.83 -23.39
C LYS A 212 -1.34 -10.64 -24.33
N SER A 213 -1.43 -10.90 -25.63
CA SER A 213 -1.31 -9.88 -26.67
C SER A 213 -2.43 -9.98 -27.69
N VAL A 214 -2.96 -8.83 -28.10
CA VAL A 214 -3.97 -8.75 -29.17
C VAL A 214 -3.58 -7.68 -30.19
N ARG A 215 -3.96 -7.90 -31.46
CA ARG A 215 -3.70 -6.97 -32.56
C ARG A 215 -4.92 -6.08 -32.79
N VAL A 216 -4.74 -4.77 -32.68
CA VAL A 216 -5.79 -3.77 -32.95
C VAL A 216 -5.33 -2.87 -34.09
N MET A 217 -6.00 -2.98 -35.25
CA MET A 217 -5.65 -2.24 -36.47
C MET A 217 -4.14 -2.22 -36.79
N GLY A 218 -3.46 -3.38 -36.64
CA GLY A 218 -2.03 -3.54 -36.91
C GLY A 218 -1.08 -3.17 -35.77
N ARG A 219 -1.58 -2.60 -34.66
CA ARG A 219 -0.80 -2.36 -33.44
C ARG A 219 -0.98 -3.50 -32.45
N THR A 220 0.10 -3.90 -31.78
CA THR A 220 0.04 -4.88 -30.69
C THR A 220 -0.29 -4.16 -29.39
N VAL A 221 -1.24 -4.70 -28.63
CA VAL A 221 -1.51 -4.29 -27.25
C VAL A 221 -1.36 -5.52 -26.39
N SER A 222 -0.55 -5.44 -25.34
CA SER A 222 -0.24 -6.57 -24.47
C SER A 222 -0.49 -6.22 -23.01
N THR A 223 -0.92 -7.18 -22.21
CA THR A 223 -1.05 -7.04 -20.75
C THR A 223 -0.78 -8.38 -20.09
N THR A 224 -0.81 -8.45 -18.76
CA THR A 224 -0.65 -9.71 -18.04
C THR A 224 -1.99 -10.42 -17.83
N GLU A 225 -1.94 -11.75 -17.73
CA GLU A 225 -3.04 -12.58 -17.24
C GLU A 225 -3.55 -12.08 -15.88
N ALA A 226 -2.66 -11.63 -15.00
CA ALA A 226 -3.04 -11.01 -13.73
C ALA A 226 -3.95 -9.77 -13.90
N THR A 227 -3.71 -8.90 -14.89
CA THR A 227 -4.59 -7.75 -15.20
C THR A 227 -5.96 -8.21 -15.68
N LEU A 228 -6.02 -9.21 -16.55
CA LEU A 228 -7.28 -9.68 -17.12
C LEU A 228 -8.12 -10.41 -16.05
N ALA A 229 -7.50 -11.33 -15.31
CA ALA A 229 -8.14 -12.07 -14.23
C ALA A 229 -8.66 -11.13 -13.12
N PHE A 230 -7.92 -10.06 -12.80
CA PHE A 230 -8.36 -9.05 -11.83
C PHE A 230 -9.66 -8.35 -12.24
N ILE A 231 -9.84 -8.06 -13.53
CA ILE A 231 -11.07 -7.44 -14.05
C ILE A 231 -12.23 -8.44 -14.11
N GLY A 232 -11.92 -9.72 -14.37
CA GLY A 232 -12.86 -10.83 -14.36
C GLY A 232 -12.79 -11.64 -15.64
N THR A 233 -12.69 -12.96 -15.49
CA THR A 233 -12.63 -13.92 -16.61
C THR A 233 -13.93 -13.98 -17.42
N ASP A 234 -15.04 -13.50 -16.85
CA ASP A 234 -16.34 -13.37 -17.49
C ASP A 234 -16.44 -12.11 -18.38
N LYS A 235 -15.48 -11.18 -18.29
CA LYS A 235 -15.53 -9.91 -19.02
C LYS A 235 -15.06 -10.08 -20.45
N ARG A 236 -15.67 -9.30 -21.35
CA ARG A 236 -15.28 -9.27 -22.76
C ARG A 236 -13.81 -8.91 -22.93
N LEU A 237 -13.25 -8.04 -22.07
CA LEU A 237 -11.82 -7.71 -22.10
C LEU A 237 -10.95 -8.97 -22.03
N TYR A 238 -11.23 -9.86 -21.07
CA TYR A 238 -10.52 -11.13 -20.90
C TYR A 238 -10.61 -11.99 -22.18
N THR A 239 -11.83 -12.27 -22.64
CA THR A 239 -12.06 -13.11 -23.84
C THR A 239 -11.45 -12.55 -25.13
N THR A 240 -11.23 -11.23 -25.17
CA THR A 240 -10.62 -10.56 -26.32
C THR A 240 -9.13 -10.85 -26.43
N PHE A 241 -8.44 -10.97 -25.30
CA PHE A 241 -7.02 -11.32 -25.24
C PHE A 241 -6.78 -12.83 -25.39
N ASP A 242 -7.78 -13.66 -25.07
CA ASP A 242 -7.75 -15.09 -25.36
C ASP A 242 -8.01 -15.43 -26.84
N ASN A 243 -8.52 -14.47 -27.61
CA ASN A 243 -8.79 -14.66 -29.03
C ASN A 243 -7.57 -14.25 -29.87
N ILE A 244 -7.22 -15.06 -30.87
CA ILE A 244 -6.11 -14.83 -31.80
C ILE A 244 -6.50 -13.79 -32.88
N GLU A 245 -7.80 -13.52 -33.05
CA GLU A 245 -8.29 -12.63 -34.10
C GLU A 245 -7.98 -11.14 -33.83
N ALA A 246 -7.60 -10.43 -34.90
CA ALA A 246 -7.36 -9.00 -34.83
C ALA A 246 -8.68 -8.22 -34.67
N ILE A 247 -8.67 -7.18 -33.83
CA ILE A 247 -9.82 -6.33 -33.57
C ILE A 247 -9.81 -5.13 -34.52
N SER A 248 -10.95 -4.84 -35.12
CA SER A 248 -11.17 -3.69 -36.01
C SER A 248 -12.33 -2.78 -35.59
N CYS A 249 -13.12 -3.16 -34.58
CA CYS A 249 -14.30 -2.41 -34.14
C CYS A 249 -13.99 -1.28 -33.15
N ILE A 250 -12.72 -1.04 -32.81
CA ILE A 250 -12.27 0.01 -31.90
C ILE A 250 -10.95 0.60 -32.38
N SER A 251 -10.73 1.89 -32.14
CA SER A 251 -9.44 2.50 -32.42
C SER A 251 -8.36 1.99 -31.46
N PRO A 252 -7.09 1.85 -31.90
CA PRO A 252 -6.01 1.46 -31.00
C PRO A 252 -5.84 2.40 -29.80
N ALA A 253 -6.09 3.70 -29.98
CA ALA A 253 -5.97 4.69 -28.91
C ALA A 253 -7.02 4.48 -27.81
N HIS A 254 -8.28 4.20 -28.18
CA HIS A 254 -9.32 3.90 -27.21
C HIS A 254 -9.09 2.55 -26.54
N PHE A 255 -8.72 1.52 -27.31
CA PHE A 255 -8.44 0.21 -26.73
C PHE A 255 -7.26 0.27 -25.75
N MET A 256 -6.20 1.02 -26.05
CA MET A 256 -5.10 1.24 -25.11
C MET A 256 -5.57 1.92 -23.82
N LYS A 257 -6.46 2.93 -23.90
CA LYS A 257 -7.05 3.57 -22.70
C LYS A 257 -7.93 2.62 -21.87
N VAL A 258 -8.66 1.71 -22.52
CA VAL A 258 -9.43 0.65 -21.84
C VAL A 258 -8.49 -0.30 -21.08
N VAL A 259 -7.43 -0.77 -21.73
CA VAL A 259 -6.45 -1.68 -21.12
C VAL A 259 -5.64 -0.98 -20.03
N ASP A 260 -5.20 0.26 -20.26
CA ASP A 260 -4.56 1.09 -19.24
C ASP A 260 -5.45 1.25 -18.00
N PHE A 261 -6.74 1.52 -18.19
CA PHE A 261 -7.65 1.64 -17.05
C PHE A 261 -7.71 0.35 -16.24
N ALA A 262 -7.75 -0.81 -16.90
CA ALA A 262 -7.66 -2.11 -16.23
C ALA A 262 -6.32 -2.30 -15.48
N ARG A 263 -5.18 -1.96 -16.11
CA ARG A 263 -3.86 -2.01 -15.48
C ARG A 263 -3.83 -1.16 -14.21
N ARG A 264 -4.27 0.09 -14.29
CA ARG A 264 -4.30 1.02 -13.15
C ARG A 264 -5.18 0.50 -12.02
N GLN A 265 -6.34 -0.10 -12.31
CA GLN A 265 -7.18 -0.74 -11.29
C GLN A 265 -6.44 -1.87 -10.56
N ARG A 266 -5.71 -2.72 -11.29
CA ARG A 266 -4.91 -3.79 -10.68
C ARG A 266 -3.77 -3.25 -9.83
N VAL A 267 -2.98 -2.31 -10.34
CA VAL A 267 -1.72 -1.89 -9.71
C VAL A 267 -1.87 -0.75 -8.70
N ALA A 268 -3.05 -0.13 -8.60
CA ALA A 268 -3.31 0.92 -7.62
C ALA A 268 -2.92 0.50 -6.20
N SER A 269 -2.52 1.47 -5.39
CA SER A 269 -2.32 1.24 -3.97
C SER A 269 -3.62 0.79 -3.29
N VAL A 270 -3.48 0.03 -2.21
CA VAL A 270 -4.59 -0.39 -1.34
C VAL A 270 -5.33 0.83 -0.84
N GLY A 271 -6.67 0.86 -0.97
CA GLY A 271 -7.46 2.06 -0.65
C GLY A 271 -7.25 3.22 -1.64
N GLY A 272 -6.61 2.99 -2.78
CA GLY A 272 -6.39 3.99 -3.82
C GLY A 272 -7.62 4.19 -4.71
N ILE A 273 -7.68 5.37 -5.34
CA ILE A 273 -8.74 5.73 -6.30
C ILE A 273 -8.14 5.77 -7.71
N VAL A 274 -8.76 5.07 -8.64
CA VAL A 274 -8.39 5.08 -10.05
C VAL A 274 -9.48 5.77 -10.84
N LYS A 275 -9.15 6.96 -11.36
CA LYS A 275 -10.06 7.75 -12.19
C LYS A 275 -10.26 7.13 -13.57
N PRO A 276 -11.46 7.23 -14.17
CA PRO A 276 -11.72 6.73 -15.51
C PRO A 276 -10.91 7.50 -16.56
N PRO A 277 -10.51 6.85 -17.67
CA PRO A 277 -9.70 7.47 -18.71
C PRO A 277 -10.46 8.61 -19.43
N THR A 278 -9.70 9.60 -19.91
CA THR A 278 -10.21 10.73 -20.69
C THR A 278 -9.81 10.64 -22.16
N ALA A 279 -10.66 11.09 -23.07
CA ALA A 279 -10.34 11.23 -24.49
C ALA A 279 -11.14 12.35 -25.17
N PRO A 280 -10.66 12.92 -26.30
CA PRO A 280 -11.42 13.92 -27.06
C PRO A 280 -12.84 13.46 -27.43
N ASN A 281 -13.02 12.17 -27.76
CA ASN A 281 -14.33 11.57 -27.97
C ASN A 281 -14.77 10.76 -26.73
N GLN A 282 -15.04 11.46 -25.63
CA GLN A 282 -15.39 10.84 -24.35
C GLN A 282 -16.63 9.94 -24.44
N ARG A 283 -17.63 10.31 -25.26
CA ARG A 283 -18.85 9.51 -25.43
C ARG A 283 -18.54 8.13 -26.02
N GLN A 284 -17.68 8.07 -27.04
CA GLN A 284 -17.28 6.80 -27.62
C GLN A 284 -16.40 6.00 -26.65
N LEU A 285 -15.46 6.64 -25.96
CA LEU A 285 -14.63 5.97 -24.95
C LEU A 285 -15.49 5.32 -23.84
N THR A 286 -16.56 6.00 -23.40
CA THR A 286 -17.51 5.43 -22.43
C THR A 286 -18.22 4.18 -22.97
N THR A 287 -18.67 4.21 -24.22
CA THR A 287 -19.26 3.04 -24.89
C THR A 287 -18.26 1.90 -24.99
N ASP A 288 -17.02 2.20 -25.36
CA ASP A 288 -15.94 1.22 -25.53
C ASP A 288 -15.59 0.57 -24.19
N CYS A 289 -15.42 1.34 -23.11
CA CYS A 289 -15.21 0.80 -21.76
C CYS A 289 -16.35 -0.13 -21.34
N GLY A 290 -17.60 0.30 -21.53
CA GLY A 290 -18.78 -0.51 -21.20
C GLY A 290 -18.84 -1.81 -22.01
N MET A 291 -18.47 -1.76 -23.30
CA MET A 291 -18.40 -2.93 -24.17
C MET A 291 -17.41 -3.98 -23.64
N TYR A 292 -16.30 -3.54 -23.03
CA TYR A 292 -15.28 -4.42 -22.45
C TYR A 292 -15.55 -4.80 -20.98
N GLY A 293 -16.67 -4.38 -20.41
CA GLY A 293 -17.07 -4.72 -19.04
C GLY A 293 -16.50 -3.79 -17.97
N LEU A 294 -15.96 -2.63 -18.34
CA LEU A 294 -15.46 -1.62 -17.41
C LEU A 294 -16.51 -0.51 -17.21
N THR A 295 -16.66 -0.06 -15.96
CA THR A 295 -17.54 1.08 -15.61
C THR A 295 -16.77 2.40 -15.67
N MET A 296 -17.33 3.42 -16.31
CA MET A 296 -16.78 4.79 -16.34
C MET A 296 -17.09 5.57 -15.05
N ALA A 297 -16.68 5.00 -13.92
CA ALA A 297 -16.75 5.62 -12.60
C ALA A 297 -15.39 5.47 -11.91
N ASP A 298 -15.17 6.23 -10.85
CA ASP A 298 -13.99 6.05 -10.00
C ASP A 298 -13.96 4.62 -9.46
N PHE A 299 -12.84 3.93 -9.70
CA PHE A 299 -12.61 2.62 -9.13
C PHE A 299 -11.88 2.77 -7.81
N HIS A 300 -12.44 2.18 -6.75
CA HIS A 300 -11.92 2.29 -5.40
C HIS A 300 -11.33 0.95 -4.94
N LYS A 301 -10.01 0.82 -4.94
CA LYS A 301 -9.35 -0.43 -4.57
C LYS A 301 -9.58 -0.77 -3.09
N PRO A 302 -10.00 -2.00 -2.72
CA PRO A 302 -10.24 -2.39 -1.33
C PRO A 302 -9.07 -2.11 -0.39
N LEU A 303 -9.36 -1.89 0.90
CA LEU A 303 -8.36 -1.72 1.95
C LEU A 303 -7.77 -3.06 2.43
N LEU A 304 -8.58 -4.11 2.34
CA LEU A 304 -8.21 -5.47 2.69
C LEU A 304 -7.78 -6.24 1.43
N TRP A 305 -6.65 -6.93 1.52
CA TRP A 305 -6.31 -7.96 0.55
C TRP A 305 -7.17 -9.20 0.74
N ALA A 306 -7.20 -10.06 -0.28
CA ALA A 306 -8.00 -11.29 -0.24
C ALA A 306 -7.51 -12.26 0.85
N ASP A 307 -6.20 -12.40 1.00
CA ASP A 307 -5.56 -13.21 2.04
C ASP A 307 -5.74 -12.59 3.45
N GLU A 308 -5.67 -11.27 3.57
CA GLU A 308 -5.96 -10.56 4.82
C GLU A 308 -7.42 -10.74 5.24
N LEU A 309 -8.36 -10.56 4.31
CA LEU A 309 -9.78 -10.77 4.56
C LEU A 309 -10.04 -12.23 4.96
N GLN A 310 -9.44 -13.20 4.26
CA GLN A 310 -9.56 -14.61 4.58
C GLN A 310 -8.97 -14.91 5.97
N TRP A 311 -7.81 -14.37 6.30
CA TRP A 311 -7.20 -14.52 7.62
C TRP A 311 -8.12 -13.96 8.73
N ILE A 312 -8.78 -12.81 8.50
CA ILE A 312 -9.75 -12.27 9.46
C ILE A 312 -10.95 -13.23 9.59
N ILE A 313 -11.49 -13.72 8.47
CA ILE A 313 -12.62 -14.67 8.44
C ILE A 313 -12.30 -15.93 9.26
N ASP A 314 -11.11 -16.50 9.07
CA ASP A 314 -10.66 -17.68 9.81
C ASP A 314 -10.61 -17.40 11.32
N ASN A 315 -10.19 -16.19 11.70
CA ASN A 315 -10.12 -15.73 13.10
C ASN A 315 -11.49 -15.38 13.72
N ILE A 316 -12.52 -15.13 12.90
CA ILE A 316 -13.92 -15.03 13.36
C ILE A 316 -14.44 -16.41 13.80
N GLY A 317 -13.89 -17.50 13.25
CA GLY A 317 -14.26 -18.87 13.61
C GLY A 317 -15.64 -19.28 13.08
N LYS A 318 -16.16 -18.59 12.07
CA LYS A 318 -17.45 -18.90 11.42
C LYS A 318 -17.20 -19.46 10.02
N GLY A 319 -17.74 -20.65 9.76
CA GLY A 319 -17.65 -21.28 8.43
C GLY A 319 -18.65 -20.70 7.44
N ASN A 320 -18.34 -20.81 6.14
CA ASN A 320 -19.20 -20.41 5.02
C ASN A 320 -19.74 -18.97 5.12
N VAL A 321 -18.85 -17.98 5.25
CA VAL A 321 -19.27 -16.58 5.29
C VAL A 321 -19.26 -15.92 3.90
N THR A 322 -20.19 -14.99 3.68
CA THR A 322 -20.15 -14.04 2.56
C THR A 322 -19.80 -12.67 3.10
N THR A 323 -18.88 -11.97 2.42
CA THR A 323 -18.49 -10.61 2.77
C THR A 323 -19.04 -9.60 1.77
N THR A 324 -19.75 -8.58 2.26
CA THR A 324 -20.28 -7.49 1.42
C THR A 324 -19.75 -6.15 1.92
N LEU A 325 -19.10 -5.35 1.07
CA LEU A 325 -18.66 -4.00 1.41
C LEU A 325 -19.87 -3.07 1.54
N LEU A 326 -20.20 -2.66 2.77
CA LEU A 326 -21.32 -1.77 3.07
C LEU A 326 -20.93 -0.30 2.88
N PHE A 327 -19.83 0.10 3.49
CA PHE A 327 -19.38 1.50 3.54
C PHE A 327 -17.92 1.62 3.12
N LYS A 328 -17.61 2.65 2.34
CA LYS A 328 -16.23 3.05 2.03
C LYS A 328 -16.12 4.56 2.05
N SER A 329 -15.23 5.13 2.85
CA SER A 329 -15.14 6.58 3.03
C SER A 329 -14.81 7.34 1.74
N SER A 330 -13.99 6.80 0.84
CA SER A 330 -13.72 7.45 -0.45
C SER A 330 -14.93 7.48 -1.40
N ARG A 331 -15.86 6.53 -1.26
CA ARG A 331 -17.08 6.43 -2.08
C ARG A 331 -18.24 7.16 -1.43
N ASP A 332 -18.37 7.02 -0.11
CA ASP A 332 -19.55 7.39 0.67
C ASP A 332 -19.32 8.64 1.54
N THR A 333 -18.10 9.20 1.50
CA THR A 333 -17.56 10.27 2.37
C THR A 333 -17.44 9.86 3.84
N PHE A 334 -16.72 10.63 4.66
CA PHE A 334 -16.68 10.44 6.12
C PHE A 334 -17.96 10.91 6.85
N ALA A 335 -19.00 11.36 6.13
CA ALA A 335 -20.22 11.88 6.76
C ALA A 335 -20.92 10.81 7.62
N TYR A 336 -21.14 11.13 8.90
CA TYR A 336 -21.68 10.16 9.87
C TYR A 336 -23.07 9.61 9.50
N ALA A 337 -23.93 10.46 8.92
CA ALA A 337 -25.25 10.02 8.45
C ALA A 337 -25.15 9.00 7.29
N SER A 338 -24.19 9.17 6.38
CA SER A 338 -23.95 8.24 5.27
C SER A 338 -23.52 6.87 5.79
N PHE A 339 -22.65 6.87 6.80
CA PHE A 339 -22.21 5.68 7.51
C PHE A 339 -23.37 4.96 8.20
N LEU A 340 -24.14 5.65 9.06
CA LEU A 340 -25.25 5.02 9.80
C LEU A 340 -26.29 4.41 8.86
N ASN A 341 -26.65 5.11 7.78
CA ASN A 341 -27.63 4.61 6.81
C ASN A 341 -27.23 3.29 6.14
N LYS A 342 -25.93 2.96 6.11
CA LYS A 342 -25.40 1.76 5.47
C LYS A 342 -25.11 0.63 6.45
N VAL A 343 -24.73 0.97 7.68
CA VAL A 343 -24.17 0.03 8.66
C VAL A 343 -25.14 -0.28 9.81
N ALA A 344 -26.08 0.62 10.12
CA ALA A 344 -27.01 0.40 11.23
C ALA A 344 -27.83 -0.89 11.05
N TYR A 345 -28.07 -1.59 12.16
CA TYR A 345 -28.84 -2.84 12.23
C TYR A 345 -28.26 -4.03 11.45
N LYS A 346 -27.00 -3.93 11.02
CA LYS A 346 -26.25 -5.03 10.43
C LYS A 346 -25.38 -5.69 11.50
N SER A 347 -25.34 -7.01 11.53
CA SER A 347 -24.49 -7.80 12.44
C SER A 347 -23.23 -8.30 11.73
N GLY A 348 -22.25 -8.80 12.48
CA GLY A 348 -21.01 -9.32 11.88
C GLY A 348 -20.25 -8.24 11.11
N LEU A 349 -19.96 -7.12 11.77
CA LEU A 349 -19.37 -5.95 11.12
C LEU A 349 -17.86 -5.95 11.24
N LEU A 350 -17.19 -5.92 10.09
CA LEU A 350 -15.74 -5.81 9.98
C LEU A 350 -15.35 -4.39 9.57
N PHE A 351 -14.72 -3.66 10.48
CA PHE A 351 -14.15 -2.34 10.25
C PHE A 351 -12.70 -2.48 9.83
N ALA A 352 -12.31 -1.89 8.71
CA ALA A 352 -10.92 -1.77 8.26
C ALA A 352 -10.56 -0.29 8.09
N ILE A 353 -9.45 0.13 8.70
CA ILE A 353 -9.01 1.53 8.82
C ILE A 353 -7.57 1.66 8.35
N ARG A 354 -7.28 2.75 7.64
CA ARG A 354 -5.92 3.17 7.27
C ARG A 354 -5.57 4.50 7.90
N ASP A 355 -4.36 4.56 8.47
CA ASP A 355 -3.73 5.77 9.00
C ASP A 355 -2.32 5.92 8.39
N GLY A 356 -2.21 6.85 7.44
CA GLY A 356 -1.13 7.02 6.49
C GLY A 356 -0.78 5.75 5.70
N ASP A 357 0.47 5.66 5.26
CA ASP A 357 0.91 4.61 4.32
C ASP A 357 1.27 3.27 5.00
N THR A 358 1.44 3.30 6.32
CA THR A 358 2.07 2.20 7.08
C THR A 358 1.08 1.44 7.96
N HIS A 359 0.08 2.11 8.53
CA HIS A 359 -0.80 1.50 9.53
C HIS A 359 -2.15 1.14 8.92
N ARG A 360 -2.47 -0.16 8.99
CA ARG A 360 -3.79 -0.69 8.67
C ARG A 360 -4.23 -1.62 9.79
N PHE A 361 -5.42 -1.40 10.30
CA PHE A 361 -5.94 -2.10 11.46
C PHE A 361 -7.47 -1.98 11.50
N GLY A 362 -8.09 -2.59 12.49
CA GLY A 362 -9.53 -2.48 12.61
C GLY A 362 -10.13 -3.24 13.78
N ALA A 363 -11.42 -3.48 13.66
CA ALA A 363 -12.20 -4.22 14.64
C ALA A 363 -13.21 -5.12 13.94
N PHE A 364 -13.48 -6.29 14.51
CA PHE A 364 -14.65 -7.08 14.16
C PHE A 364 -15.65 -7.05 15.31
N ILE A 365 -16.93 -6.86 14.99
CA ILE A 365 -18.03 -6.82 15.95
C ILE A 365 -19.01 -7.95 15.59
N ASP A 366 -19.13 -8.93 16.48
CA ASP A 366 -20.08 -10.03 16.34
C ASP A 366 -21.47 -9.68 16.90
N GLY A 367 -22.07 -8.63 16.33
CA GLY A 367 -23.41 -8.18 16.68
C GLY A 367 -23.76 -6.90 15.96
N GLU A 368 -24.95 -6.39 16.22
CA GLU A 368 -25.50 -5.26 15.48
C GLU A 368 -24.95 -3.91 15.97
N LEU A 369 -24.77 -2.96 15.05
CA LEU A 369 -24.75 -1.55 15.42
C LEU A 369 -26.18 -1.02 15.52
N THR A 370 -26.71 -0.98 16.73
CA THR A 370 -28.06 -0.48 17.00
C THR A 370 -27.99 0.99 17.45
N PRO A 371 -28.27 1.98 16.57
CA PRO A 371 -28.51 3.35 17.04
C PRO A 371 -29.83 3.41 17.84
N PRO A 372 -29.97 4.32 18.82
CA PRO A 372 -31.22 4.50 19.56
C PRO A 372 -32.31 5.14 18.71
N ASP A 373 -33.58 4.89 19.06
CA ASP A 373 -34.74 5.49 18.38
C ASP A 373 -34.84 7.01 18.58
N ASP A 374 -34.39 7.51 19.73
CA ASP A 374 -34.37 8.95 20.02
C ASP A 374 -33.16 9.62 19.32
N PRO A 375 -33.39 10.62 18.44
CA PRO A 375 -32.35 11.31 17.68
C PRO A 375 -31.40 12.17 18.53
N ARG A 376 -31.53 12.20 19.86
CA ARG A 376 -30.60 12.87 20.78
C ARG A 376 -29.87 11.91 21.72
N GLN A 377 -30.22 10.62 21.71
CA GLN A 377 -29.66 9.65 22.65
C GLN A 377 -28.43 8.94 22.09
N THR A 378 -27.78 8.19 22.96
CA THR A 378 -26.83 7.14 22.57
C THR A 378 -27.52 5.80 22.80
N SER A 379 -27.10 4.75 22.10
CA SER A 379 -27.62 3.41 22.34
C SER A 379 -27.32 2.93 23.77
N GLY A 380 -26.44 3.64 24.46
CA GLY A 380 -25.87 3.19 25.70
C GLY A 380 -24.88 2.07 25.43
N ARG A 381 -24.26 1.60 26.51
CA ARG A 381 -23.26 0.55 26.41
C ARG A 381 -23.97 -0.79 26.33
N TYR A 382 -23.81 -1.49 25.22
CA TYR A 382 -24.23 -2.89 25.11
C TYR A 382 -23.03 -3.79 24.89
N LYS A 383 -23.12 -5.01 25.44
CA LYS A 383 -22.08 -6.03 25.31
C LYS A 383 -22.23 -6.75 23.98
N VAL A 384 -21.13 -6.91 23.28
CA VAL A 384 -21.09 -7.62 22.00
C VAL A 384 -19.69 -8.19 21.81
N PRO A 385 -19.54 -9.48 21.42
CA PRO A 385 -18.22 -10.03 21.17
C PRO A 385 -17.47 -9.23 20.12
N LEU A 386 -16.23 -8.89 20.40
CA LEU A 386 -15.39 -8.14 19.47
C LEU A 386 -13.91 -8.44 19.71
N PHE A 387 -13.11 -8.24 18.67
CA PHE A 387 -11.66 -8.22 18.76
C PHE A 387 -11.11 -7.09 17.88
N LEU A 388 -9.90 -6.64 18.21
CA LEU A 388 -9.14 -5.72 17.36
C LEU A 388 -8.13 -6.53 16.54
N TYR A 389 -7.67 -5.97 15.43
CA TYR A 389 -6.62 -6.61 14.64
C TYR A 389 -5.70 -5.56 14.00
N SER A 390 -4.46 -5.95 13.74
CA SER A 390 -3.49 -5.19 12.97
C SER A 390 -3.09 -5.96 11.72
N LEU A 391 -3.08 -5.27 10.58
CA LEU A 391 -2.65 -5.81 9.30
C LEU A 391 -1.24 -5.34 8.94
N SER A 392 -0.88 -4.12 9.34
CA SER A 392 0.45 -3.56 9.17
C SER A 392 0.68 -2.37 10.12
N GLY A 393 1.95 -2.01 10.32
CA GLY A 393 2.38 -0.85 11.09
C GLY A 393 2.81 -1.24 12.50
N ALA A 394 1.86 -1.41 13.41
CA ALA A 394 2.14 -1.75 14.80
C ALA A 394 2.71 -3.16 15.02
N PHE A 395 2.51 -4.06 14.05
CA PHE A 395 3.04 -5.42 14.01
C PHE A 395 3.61 -5.73 12.63
N ASP A 396 4.63 -6.58 12.58
CA ASP A 396 5.25 -7.05 11.33
C ASP A 396 4.43 -8.15 10.63
N ALA A 397 3.44 -8.73 11.32
CA ALA A 397 2.55 -9.78 10.84
C ALA A 397 1.08 -9.47 11.17
N LEU A 398 0.16 -10.17 10.51
CA LEU A 398 -1.27 -10.11 10.82
C LEU A 398 -1.50 -10.58 12.26
N THR A 399 -2.05 -9.70 13.10
CA THR A 399 -2.16 -9.94 14.54
C THR A 399 -3.58 -9.70 15.02
N LYS A 400 -4.15 -10.70 15.68
CA LYS A 400 -5.43 -10.58 16.40
C LYS A 400 -5.15 -10.13 17.83
N ILE A 401 -5.88 -9.13 18.30
CA ILE A 401 -5.85 -8.65 19.68
C ILE A 401 -7.20 -8.94 20.32
N GLU A 402 -7.21 -9.91 21.24
CA GLU A 402 -8.39 -10.23 22.02
C GLU A 402 -8.66 -9.14 23.05
N ILE A 403 -9.91 -8.66 23.12
CA ILE A 403 -10.35 -7.74 24.15
C ILE A 403 -11.05 -8.56 25.24
N PRO A 404 -10.67 -8.44 26.53
CA PRO A 404 -11.37 -9.12 27.62
C PRO A 404 -12.87 -8.84 27.60
N GLY A 405 -13.70 -9.81 27.98
CA GLY A 405 -15.17 -9.73 27.86
C GLY A 405 -15.82 -8.52 28.55
N GLU A 406 -15.19 -7.93 29.55
CA GLU A 406 -15.63 -6.68 30.20
C GLU A 406 -15.39 -5.42 29.35
N GLY A 407 -14.41 -5.48 28.45
CA GLY A 407 -14.09 -4.46 27.46
C GLY A 407 -14.84 -4.63 26.13
N GLN A 408 -15.47 -5.79 25.90
CA GLN A 408 -16.24 -6.08 24.68
C GLN A 408 -17.61 -5.37 24.69
N VAL A 409 -17.58 -4.07 24.46
CA VAL A 409 -18.77 -3.21 24.43
C VAL A 409 -18.74 -2.28 23.24
N VAL A 410 -19.92 -1.90 22.77
CA VAL A 410 -20.09 -0.90 21.73
C VAL A 410 -21.05 0.19 22.21
N ASP A 411 -20.85 1.40 21.70
CA ASP A 411 -21.70 2.57 21.96
C ASP A 411 -21.81 3.38 20.66
N VAL A 412 -23.03 3.73 20.28
CA VAL A 412 -23.34 4.38 19.00
C VAL A 412 -24.26 5.56 19.26
N ALA A 413 -23.86 6.74 18.80
CA ALA A 413 -24.73 7.89 18.76
C ALA A 413 -25.63 7.87 17.52
N VAL A 414 -26.82 8.43 17.60
CA VAL A 414 -27.55 8.92 16.41
C VAL A 414 -26.87 10.14 15.79
N THR A 415 -27.34 10.59 14.63
CA THR A 415 -26.75 11.71 13.87
C THR A 415 -26.51 12.98 14.69
N GLN A 416 -27.38 13.32 15.65
CA GLN A 416 -27.21 14.49 16.54
C GLN A 416 -26.70 14.13 17.95
N GLY A 417 -26.52 12.85 18.25
CA GLY A 417 -26.05 12.38 19.55
C GLY A 417 -24.53 12.41 19.68
N VAL A 418 -24.05 12.16 20.90
CA VAL A 418 -22.62 12.01 21.20
C VAL A 418 -22.40 10.88 22.21
N VAL A 419 -21.43 10.03 21.93
CA VAL A 419 -20.94 9.01 22.86
C VAL A 419 -20.04 9.68 23.90
N PRO A 420 -20.37 9.62 25.20
CA PRO A 420 -19.54 10.22 26.23
C PRO A 420 -18.34 9.33 26.61
N ASN A 421 -17.24 9.96 27.03
CA ASN A 421 -16.10 9.28 27.63
C ASN A 421 -16.44 8.71 29.03
N LEU A 422 -15.43 8.20 29.74
CA LEU A 422 -15.63 7.61 31.08
C LEU A 422 -16.07 8.64 32.14
N GLU A 423 -15.76 9.91 31.93
CA GLU A 423 -16.11 11.03 32.81
C GLU A 423 -17.47 11.66 32.46
N GLY A 424 -18.14 11.17 31.41
CA GLY A 424 -19.42 11.71 30.94
C GLY A 424 -19.28 12.84 29.92
N TRP A 425 -18.06 13.23 29.53
CA TRP A 425 -17.83 14.30 28.56
C TRP A 425 -18.08 13.82 27.12
N PRO A 426 -18.72 14.66 26.28
CA PRO A 426 -18.85 14.43 24.84
C PRO A 426 -17.50 14.10 24.19
N ALA A 427 -17.38 12.91 23.59
CA ALA A 427 -16.10 12.45 23.03
C ALA A 427 -16.19 12.11 21.54
N GLY A 428 -17.08 11.19 21.14
CA GLY A 428 -17.11 10.69 19.77
C GLY A 428 -18.49 10.25 19.28
N ARG A 429 -18.55 9.66 18.08
CA ARG A 429 -19.80 9.19 17.46
C ARG A 429 -20.01 7.69 17.65
N VAL A 430 -18.93 6.92 17.55
CA VAL A 430 -18.93 5.46 17.74
C VAL A 430 -17.77 5.09 18.65
N ARG A 431 -18.02 4.22 19.61
CA ARG A 431 -16.98 3.58 20.44
C ARG A 431 -17.07 2.07 20.29
N ILE A 432 -15.96 1.44 19.91
CA ILE A 432 -15.81 -0.01 19.80
C ILE A 432 -14.75 -0.45 20.81
N GLY A 433 -15.14 -1.25 21.79
CA GLY A 433 -14.27 -1.65 22.91
C GLY A 433 -14.31 -0.69 24.10
N ARG A 434 -13.69 -1.10 25.20
CA ARG A 434 -13.52 -0.32 26.45
C ARG A 434 -12.43 -0.93 27.33
N TYR A 435 -11.91 -0.12 28.25
CA TYR A 435 -11.00 -0.47 29.34
C TYR A 435 -9.63 -1.02 28.94
N SER A 436 -9.58 -2.07 28.13
CA SER A 436 -8.39 -2.82 27.72
C SER A 436 -7.99 -2.51 26.28
N GLY A 437 -8.93 -2.09 25.45
CA GLY A 437 -8.65 -1.50 24.15
C GLY A 437 -9.89 -0.83 23.59
N VAL A 438 -9.70 0.23 22.81
CA VAL A 438 -10.80 0.99 22.23
C VAL A 438 -10.42 1.59 20.88
N LEU A 439 -11.41 1.65 20.01
CA LEU A 439 -11.43 2.43 18.78
C LEU A 439 -12.62 3.40 18.84
N TRP A 440 -12.31 4.69 18.76
CA TRP A 440 -13.26 5.78 18.67
C TRP A 440 -13.30 6.35 17.26
N LEU A 441 -14.50 6.57 16.73
CA LEU A 441 -14.73 7.21 15.45
C LEU A 441 -15.45 8.55 15.63
N GLY A 442 -15.05 9.56 14.86
CA GLY A 442 -15.58 10.92 14.94
C GLY A 442 -15.33 11.60 16.29
N THR A 443 -14.14 11.45 16.84
CA THR A 443 -13.76 11.93 18.17
C THR A 443 -13.12 13.31 18.16
N SER A 444 -13.33 14.10 19.21
CA SER A 444 -12.48 15.26 19.55
C SER A 444 -12.61 15.62 21.02
N GLN A 445 -11.74 16.52 21.51
CA GLN A 445 -11.81 17.02 22.89
C GLN A 445 -11.76 18.56 22.86
N PRO A 446 -12.90 19.26 23.10
CA PRO A 446 -14.26 18.72 23.23
C PRO A 446 -14.80 18.13 21.92
N GLY A 447 -15.73 17.17 21.98
CA GLY A 447 -16.28 16.50 20.78
C GLY A 447 -17.79 16.38 20.75
N PRO A 448 -18.35 15.72 19.72
CA PRO A 448 -17.66 15.02 18.62
C PRO A 448 -17.37 15.94 17.41
N VAL A 449 -16.51 15.50 16.49
CA VAL A 449 -16.39 16.17 15.17
C VAL A 449 -17.63 15.92 14.29
N PRO A 450 -17.83 16.72 13.23
CA PRO A 450 -18.96 16.53 12.31
C PRO A 450 -18.94 15.22 11.51
N ASP A 451 -17.75 14.66 11.26
CA ASP A 451 -17.54 13.48 10.43
C ASP A 451 -16.81 12.35 11.19
N LEU A 452 -16.52 11.24 10.51
CA LEU A 452 -15.84 10.08 11.09
C LEU A 452 -14.32 10.09 10.89
N SER A 453 -13.74 11.14 10.30
CA SER A 453 -12.31 11.16 9.93
C SER A 453 -11.41 11.23 11.17
N SER A 454 -11.79 12.00 12.20
CA SER A 454 -11.00 12.07 13.43
C SER A 454 -11.27 10.85 14.32
N CYS A 455 -10.22 10.08 14.62
CA CYS A 455 -10.31 8.84 15.35
C CYS A 455 -9.35 8.82 16.56
N GLN A 456 -9.63 7.96 17.53
CA GLN A 456 -8.71 7.68 18.63
C GLN A 456 -8.64 6.18 18.85
N GLN A 457 -7.43 5.64 18.96
CA GLN A 457 -7.22 4.22 19.20
C GLN A 457 -6.17 4.03 20.31
N TRP A 458 -6.46 3.13 21.24
CA TRP A 458 -5.48 2.71 22.23
C TRP A 458 -5.77 1.30 22.77
N ILE A 459 -4.73 0.62 23.24
CA ILE A 459 -4.77 -0.71 23.87
C ILE A 459 -3.87 -0.67 25.10
N LYS A 460 -4.30 -1.23 26.23
CA LYS A 460 -3.45 -1.34 27.41
C LYS A 460 -2.26 -2.25 27.14
N GLU A 461 -1.10 -1.90 27.67
CA GLU A 461 0.14 -2.67 27.51
C GLU A 461 0.00 -4.15 27.87
N GLY A 462 -0.73 -4.46 28.95
CA GLY A 462 -0.97 -5.85 29.37
C GLY A 462 -1.84 -6.69 28.43
N GLU A 463 -2.43 -6.08 27.40
CA GLU A 463 -3.33 -6.71 26.43
C GLU A 463 -2.71 -6.75 25.02
N LEU A 464 -1.51 -6.18 24.86
CA LEU A 464 -0.77 -6.21 23.60
C LEU A 464 -0.10 -7.58 23.44
N PRO A 465 -0.33 -8.30 22.33
CA PRO A 465 0.39 -9.53 22.03
C PRO A 465 1.90 -9.32 21.86
N ASP A 466 2.65 -10.43 21.96
CA ASP A 466 4.07 -10.46 21.63
C ASP A 466 4.32 -9.98 20.19
N GLY A 467 5.43 -9.27 19.98
CA GLY A 467 5.79 -8.71 18.67
C GLY A 467 5.20 -7.32 18.38
N TYR A 468 4.59 -6.66 19.36
CA TYR A 468 4.18 -5.26 19.26
C TYR A 468 5.41 -4.35 19.12
N ASN A 469 5.43 -3.54 18.06
CA ASN A 469 6.53 -2.64 17.73
C ASN A 469 6.14 -1.15 17.79
N GLY A 470 4.89 -0.84 18.15
CA GLY A 470 4.36 0.53 18.20
C GLY A 470 4.74 1.32 19.46
N GLU A 471 4.32 2.58 19.52
CA GLU A 471 4.57 3.46 20.67
C GLU A 471 3.64 3.15 21.85
N ILE A 472 4.23 2.96 23.03
CA ILE A 472 3.51 2.90 24.31
C ILE A 472 3.67 4.24 25.02
N ASN A 473 2.56 4.93 25.28
CA ASN A 473 2.61 6.22 25.97
C ASN A 473 2.85 6.06 27.49
N THR A 474 3.03 7.19 28.18
CA THR A 474 3.30 7.23 29.63
C THR A 474 2.19 6.65 30.51
N ARG A 475 1.00 6.38 29.96
CA ARG A 475 -0.12 5.73 30.66
C ARG A 475 -0.14 4.21 30.45
N GLY A 476 0.89 3.64 29.80
CA GLY A 476 0.95 2.22 29.48
C GLY A 476 -0.06 1.83 28.40
N ASN A 477 -0.32 2.71 27.44
CA ASN A 477 -1.22 2.41 26.32
C ASN A 477 -0.45 2.42 25.00
N GLY A 478 -0.49 1.30 24.28
CA GLY A 478 -0.11 1.22 22.87
C GLY A 478 -1.20 1.74 21.94
N THR A 479 -0.86 1.95 20.69
CA THR A 479 -1.78 2.22 19.57
C THR A 479 -1.48 1.32 18.36
N LEU A 480 -2.51 1.01 17.57
CA LEU A 480 -2.41 0.35 16.25
C LEU A 480 -2.27 1.34 15.09
N ALA A 481 -2.42 2.63 15.38
CA ALA A 481 -2.30 3.74 14.44
C ALA A 481 -0.91 4.41 14.58
N GLN A 482 -0.60 5.39 13.74
CA GLN A 482 0.64 6.17 13.85
C GLN A 482 0.70 7.00 15.14
N SER A 483 -0.47 7.37 15.66
CA SER A 483 -0.61 8.09 16.93
C SER A 483 -1.94 7.76 17.60
N HIS A 484 -2.07 8.02 18.91
CA HIS A 484 -3.31 7.70 19.64
C HIS A 484 -4.52 8.47 19.12
N ASN A 485 -4.34 9.70 18.62
CA ASN A 485 -5.38 10.49 17.96
C ASN A 485 -4.93 10.74 16.53
N PHE A 486 -5.68 10.24 15.55
CA PHE A 486 -5.26 10.26 14.15
C PHE A 486 -6.42 10.67 13.24
N THR A 487 -6.07 11.08 12.03
CA THR A 487 -7.04 11.32 10.96
C THR A 487 -7.05 10.09 10.08
N CYS A 488 -8.18 9.39 10.04
CA CYS A 488 -8.39 8.24 9.19
C CYS A 488 -8.35 8.66 7.71
N ASP A 489 -7.47 8.04 6.92
CA ASP A 489 -7.36 8.31 5.48
C ASP A 489 -8.37 7.49 4.67
N GLU A 490 -8.71 6.30 5.14
CA GLU A 490 -9.71 5.44 4.52
C GLU A 490 -10.34 4.52 5.57
N MET A 491 -11.67 4.41 5.52
CA MET A 491 -12.45 3.49 6.32
C MET A 491 -13.35 2.64 5.42
N GLU A 492 -13.28 1.34 5.60
CA GLU A 492 -14.20 0.36 5.02
C GLU A 492 -14.95 -0.39 6.10
N VAL A 493 -16.21 -0.69 5.84
CA VAL A 493 -17.03 -1.56 6.69
C VAL A 493 -17.67 -2.64 5.85
N TYR A 494 -17.40 -3.88 6.22
CA TYR A 494 -17.95 -5.06 5.58
C TYR A 494 -19.00 -5.72 6.47
N HIS A 495 -20.06 -6.21 5.84
CA HIS A 495 -20.99 -7.17 6.41
C HIS A 495 -20.42 -8.58 6.22
N VAL A 496 -20.25 -9.33 7.31
CA VAL A 496 -19.83 -10.72 7.30
C VAL A 496 -21.03 -11.58 7.67
N GLU A 497 -21.68 -12.15 6.66
CA GLU A 497 -22.90 -12.93 6.80
C GLU A 497 -22.59 -14.43 6.77
N VAL A 498 -23.09 -15.18 7.75
CA VAL A 498 -22.95 -16.64 7.76
C VAL A 498 -24.01 -17.24 6.84
N ASN A 499 -23.58 -17.91 5.77
CA ASN A 499 -24.51 -18.53 4.84
C ASN A 499 -25.14 -19.78 5.47
N GLY A 500 -26.48 -19.83 5.48
CA GLY A 500 -27.25 -21.00 5.93
C GLY A 500 -27.58 -21.03 7.42
N ALA A 501 -27.54 -19.87 8.10
CA ALA A 501 -28.07 -19.68 9.46
C ALA A 501 -29.59 -19.44 9.46
#